data_AF-A0A1V9X5Q7-F1
#
_entry.id   AF-A0A1V9X5Q7-F1
#
_cell.length_a   1.000
_cell.length_b   1.000
_cell.length_c   1.000
_cell.angle_alpha   90.00
_cell.angle_beta   90.00
_cell.angle_gamma   90.00
#
_symmetry.space_group_name_H-M   'P 1'
#
loop_
_entity.id
_entity.type
_entity.pdbx_description
1 polymer ?
#
loop_
_entity_poly.entity_id
_entity_poly.type
_entity_poly.pdbx_seq_one_letter_code
_entity_poly.pdbx_strand_id
1 'polypeptide(L)'
;MRSWVFVIAFTISILELRNALVDLVGNPIAKIIDAVGPVLHATLPSPYREELQSLAALTGMPLGEVVLYNAFYEFFTVCTSIVAQNPQGQILHGRNLDFGLFLGWNSTAHTWSMTEVLRKTVIQIEWQRGNKTVFHSVNFAGYIGVLTAIRPGVMSFTINERFNVNGGFIGLIQ
;
A
#
# COMPACT_ATOMS: atom_id res chain seq x y z
N MET A 1 13.24 3.11 14.74
CA MET A 1 13.00 2.90 13.29
C MET A 1 12.37 1.53 13.12
N ARG A 2 11.33 1.39 12.29
CA ARG A 2 10.71 0.08 12.00
C ARG A 2 11.66 -0.74 11.11
N SER A 3 11.71 -2.06 11.30
CA SER A 3 12.55 -2.95 10.48
C SER A 3 11.71 -3.55 9.36
N TRP A 4 12.16 -3.35 8.11
CA TRP A 4 11.51 -3.87 6.90
C TRP A 4 12.24 -5.06 6.29
N VAL A 5 13.15 -5.71 7.02
CA VAL A 5 13.99 -6.81 6.51
C VAL A 5 13.17 -7.98 5.96
N PHE A 6 11.98 -8.25 6.52
CA PHE A 6 11.10 -9.30 6.02
C PHE A 6 10.67 -9.10 4.56
N VAL A 7 10.71 -7.86 4.05
CA VAL A 7 10.34 -7.52 2.67
C VAL A 7 11.26 -8.21 1.66
N ILE A 8 12.50 -8.57 2.04
CA ILE A 8 13.42 -9.34 1.18
C ILE A 8 12.74 -10.62 0.68
N ALA A 9 11.96 -11.30 1.52
CA ALA A 9 11.24 -12.53 1.15
C ALA A 9 10.17 -12.32 0.06
N PHE A 10 9.73 -11.07 -0.14
CA PHE A 10 8.71 -10.68 -1.12
C PHE A 10 9.29 -9.94 -2.32
N THR A 11 10.62 -9.85 -2.44
CA THR A 11 11.29 -9.09 -3.52
C THR A 11 10.80 -9.52 -4.90
N ILE A 12 10.62 -10.83 -5.13
CA ILE A 12 10.12 -11.34 -6.42
C ILE A 12 8.72 -10.78 -6.71
N SER A 13 7.76 -10.94 -5.78
CA SER A 13 6.39 -10.43 -5.95
C SER A 13 6.34 -8.91 -6.11
N ILE A 14 7.23 -8.18 -5.44
CA ILE A 14 7.34 -6.73 -5.54
C ILE A 14 7.90 -6.31 -6.90
N LEU A 15 8.90 -7.03 -7.43
CA LEU A 15 9.43 -6.77 -8.77
C LEU A 15 8.43 -7.14 -9.88
N GLU A 16 7.61 -8.19 -9.67
CA GLU A 16 6.48 -8.47 -10.55
C GLU A 16 5.48 -7.31 -10.57
N LEU A 17 5.18 -6.75 -9.40
CA LEU A 17 4.29 -5.60 -9.26
C LEU A 17 4.84 -4.36 -9.96
N ARG A 18 6.12 -4.07 -9.76
CA ARG A 18 6.84 -3.01 -10.46
C ARG A 18 6.70 -3.17 -11.98
N ASN A 19 7.01 -4.35 -12.51
CA ASN A 19 6.97 -4.58 -13.96
C ASN A 19 5.55 -4.43 -14.50
N ALA A 20 4.55 -4.98 -13.80
CA ALA A 20 3.14 -4.80 -14.18
C ALA A 20 2.71 -3.33 -14.19
N LEU A 21 3.21 -2.52 -13.25
CA LEU A 21 2.96 -1.07 -13.23
C LEU A 21 3.64 -0.36 -14.40
N VAL A 22 4.91 -0.68 -14.68
CA VAL A 22 5.67 -0.10 -15.81
C VAL A 22 5.01 -0.45 -17.15
N ASP A 23 4.58 -1.69 -17.34
CA ASP A 23 3.90 -2.13 -18.56
C ASP A 23 2.56 -1.42 -18.75
N LEU A 24 1.85 -1.14 -17.65
CA LEU A 24 0.57 -0.45 -17.65
C LEU A 24 0.70 1.04 -18.01
N VAL A 25 1.67 1.74 -17.41
CA VAL A 25 1.83 3.20 -17.61
C VAL A 25 2.73 3.54 -18.80
N GLY A 26 3.56 2.60 -19.25
CA GLY A 26 4.52 2.76 -20.33
C GLY A 26 5.80 3.50 -19.92
N ASN A 27 6.87 3.25 -20.69
CA ASN A 27 8.22 3.77 -20.43
C ASN A 27 8.33 5.30 -20.26
N PRO A 28 7.61 6.16 -21.00
CA PRO A 28 7.71 7.60 -20.81
C PRO A 28 7.23 8.05 -19.43
N ILE A 29 6.12 7.48 -18.94
CA ILE A 29 5.58 7.80 -17.62
C ILE A 29 6.48 7.23 -16.52
N ALA A 30 7.01 6.01 -16.71
CA ALA A 30 8.01 5.44 -15.80
C ALA A 30 9.23 6.35 -15.61
N LYS A 31 9.74 6.98 -16.68
CA LYS A 31 10.86 7.94 -16.57
C LYS A 31 10.49 9.21 -15.80
N ILE A 32 9.25 9.69 -15.90
CA ILE A 32 8.78 10.84 -15.12
C ILE A 32 8.72 10.47 -13.64
N ILE A 33 8.24 9.27 -13.32
CA ILE A 33 8.19 8.73 -11.96
C ILE A 33 9.60 8.68 -11.35
N ASP A 34 10.58 8.18 -12.11
CA ASP A 34 11.98 8.12 -11.66
C ASP A 34 12.57 9.50 -11.38
N ALA A 35 12.12 10.53 -12.11
CA ALA A 35 12.57 11.91 -11.92
C ALA A 35 11.85 12.62 -10.76
N VAL A 36 10.55 12.40 -10.58
CA VAL A 36 9.72 13.09 -9.57
C VAL A 36 9.81 12.42 -8.20
N GLY A 37 9.97 11.09 -8.16
CA GLY A 37 9.98 10.32 -6.92
C GLY A 37 11.05 10.76 -5.92
N PRO A 38 12.31 11.06 -6.31
CA PRO A 38 13.31 11.63 -5.40
C PRO A 38 12.94 13.01 -4.83
N VAL A 39 12.24 13.84 -5.62
CA VAL A 39 11.78 15.16 -5.17
C VAL A 39 10.69 14.99 -4.10
N LEU A 40 9.69 14.14 -4.36
CA LEU A 40 8.65 13.81 -3.39
C LEU A 40 9.25 13.15 -2.14
N HIS A 41 10.22 12.26 -2.29
CA HIS A 41 10.91 11.64 -1.16
C HIS A 41 11.54 12.66 -0.21
N ALA A 42 12.18 13.70 -0.77
CA ALA A 42 12.85 14.73 0.02
C ALA A 42 11.88 15.52 0.91
N THR A 43 10.61 15.65 0.53
CA THR A 43 9.60 16.40 1.31
C THR A 43 9.01 15.58 2.46
N LEU A 44 9.15 14.25 2.44
CA LEU A 44 8.55 13.38 3.45
C LEU A 44 9.22 13.52 4.82
N PRO A 45 8.44 13.60 5.93
CA PRO A 45 9.01 13.66 7.26
C PRO A 45 9.53 12.30 7.72
N SER A 46 10.39 12.32 8.74
CA SER A 46 10.75 11.11 9.47
C SER A 46 9.51 10.56 10.21
N PRO A 47 9.31 9.22 10.28
CA PRO A 47 10.20 8.14 9.85
C PRO A 47 10.03 7.68 8.39
N TYR A 48 9.07 8.23 7.66
CA TYR A 48 8.67 7.70 6.36
C TYR A 48 9.78 7.84 5.31
N ARG A 49 10.54 8.93 5.35
CA ARG A 49 11.68 9.15 4.47
C ARG A 49 12.71 8.03 4.60
N GLU A 50 13.11 7.69 5.82
CA GLU A 50 14.12 6.68 6.09
C GLU A 50 13.59 5.25 5.83
N GLU A 51 12.30 5.01 6.06
CA GLU A 51 11.65 3.73 5.78
C GLU A 51 11.61 3.43 4.28
N LEU A 52 11.26 4.41 3.43
CA LEU A 52 11.27 4.24 1.97
C LEU A 52 12.69 4.05 1.42
N GLN A 53 13.69 4.74 1.98
CA GLN A 53 15.10 4.51 1.64
C GLN A 53 15.53 3.08 1.98
N SER A 54 15.13 2.60 3.15
CA SER A 54 15.44 1.23 3.59
C SER A 54 14.78 0.20 2.68
N LEU A 55 13.53 0.42 2.28
CA LEU A 55 12.83 -0.46 1.32
C LEU A 55 13.55 -0.52 -0.02
N ALA A 56 13.92 0.63 -0.60
CA ALA A 56 14.66 0.69 -1.85
C ALA A 56 16.00 -0.06 -1.77
N ALA A 57 16.74 0.10 -0.67
CA ALA A 57 18.00 -0.60 -0.45
C ALA A 57 17.83 -2.12 -0.29
N LEU A 58 16.76 -2.57 0.40
CA LEU A 58 16.50 -3.99 0.65
C LEU A 58 15.98 -4.73 -0.58
N THR A 59 15.19 -4.08 -1.43
CA THR A 59 14.59 -4.69 -2.63
C THR A 59 15.42 -4.46 -3.89
N GLY A 60 16.36 -3.51 -3.87
CA GLY A 60 17.11 -3.07 -5.05
C GLY A 60 16.28 -2.21 -6.02
N MET A 61 15.08 -1.78 -5.62
CA MET A 61 14.25 -0.91 -6.46
C MET A 61 14.74 0.54 -6.47
N PRO A 62 14.56 1.27 -7.57
CA PRO A 62 14.73 2.72 -7.59
C PRO A 62 13.86 3.40 -6.54
N LEU A 63 14.44 4.34 -5.79
CA LEU A 63 13.74 5.04 -4.70
C LEU A 63 12.46 5.74 -5.19
N GLY A 64 12.47 6.31 -6.39
CA GLY A 64 11.30 6.97 -6.95
C GLY A 64 10.12 6.03 -7.20
N GLU A 65 10.38 4.80 -7.65
CA GLU A 65 9.35 3.79 -7.81
C GLU A 65 8.80 3.29 -6.46
N VAL A 66 9.66 3.18 -5.44
CA VAL A 66 9.23 2.83 -4.07
C VAL A 66 8.32 3.92 -3.49
N VAL A 67 8.65 5.19 -3.72
CA VAL A 67 7.81 6.34 -3.33
C VAL A 67 6.48 6.28 -4.07
N LEU A 68 6.50 6.05 -5.38
CA LEU A 68 5.26 5.92 -6.16
C LEU A 68 4.40 4.77 -5.66
N TYR A 69 4.98 3.60 -5.42
CA TYR A 69 4.22 2.46 -4.90
C TYR A 69 3.51 2.80 -3.59
N ASN A 70 4.15 3.61 -2.74
CA ASN A 70 3.58 4.08 -1.49
C ASN A 70 2.58 5.24 -1.64
N ALA A 71 2.56 5.93 -2.77
CA ALA A 71 1.52 6.87 -3.15
C ALA A 71 0.36 6.21 -3.95
N PHE A 72 0.60 5.02 -4.53
CA PHE A 72 -0.32 4.39 -5.48
C PHE A 72 -1.68 4.04 -4.86
N TYR A 73 -1.72 3.79 -3.55
CA TYR A 73 -2.96 3.54 -2.82
C TYR A 73 -3.91 4.75 -2.82
N GLU A 74 -3.42 5.97 -3.03
CA GLU A 74 -4.21 7.22 -3.00
C GLU A 74 -5.05 7.45 -4.28
N PHE A 75 -4.98 6.55 -5.27
CA PHE A 75 -5.58 6.79 -6.59
C PHE A 75 -6.53 5.71 -7.08
N PHE A 76 -6.34 4.44 -6.67
CA PHE A 76 -6.98 3.29 -7.34
C PHE A 76 -7.56 2.24 -6.38
N THR A 77 -8.13 2.66 -5.24
CA THR A 77 -8.80 1.73 -4.32
C THR A 77 -10.32 1.89 -4.33
N VAL A 78 -11.02 0.77 -4.21
CA VAL A 78 -12.43 0.71 -3.82
C VAL A 78 -12.50 -0.08 -2.51
N CYS A 79 -13.39 0.35 -1.62
CA CYS A 79 -13.42 -0.16 -0.26
C CYS A 79 -14.85 -0.27 0.25
N THR A 80 -15.18 -1.41 0.86
CA THR A 80 -16.39 -1.57 1.68
C THR A 80 -15.97 -1.86 3.11
N SER A 81 -16.51 -1.11 4.06
CA SER A 81 -16.24 -1.26 5.49
C SER A 81 -17.56 -1.25 6.27
N ILE A 82 -17.70 -2.17 7.21
CA ILE A 82 -18.91 -2.38 8.01
C ILE A 82 -18.52 -2.36 9.48
N VAL A 83 -19.21 -1.54 10.27
CA VAL A 83 -19.16 -1.54 11.72
C VAL A 83 -20.55 -1.88 12.23
N ALA A 84 -20.65 -2.88 13.11
CA ALA A 84 -21.91 -3.31 13.69
C ALA A 84 -21.73 -3.58 15.19
N GLN A 85 -22.81 -3.44 15.95
CA GLN A 85 -22.86 -3.83 17.36
C GLN A 85 -23.84 -4.99 17.50
N ASN A 86 -23.41 -6.09 18.13
CA ASN A 86 -24.31 -7.21 18.41
C ASN A 86 -25.18 -6.95 19.67
N PRO A 87 -26.21 -7.78 19.93
CA PRO A 87 -27.08 -7.60 21.10
C PRO A 87 -26.36 -7.65 22.46
N GLN A 88 -25.18 -8.27 22.52
CA GLN A 88 -24.33 -8.35 23.72
C GLN A 88 -23.45 -7.10 23.90
N GLY A 89 -23.56 -6.11 23.01
CA GLY A 89 -22.76 -4.88 23.06
C GLY A 89 -21.36 -5.01 22.47
N GLN A 90 -21.03 -6.11 21.81
CA GLN A 90 -19.73 -6.30 21.17
C GLN A 90 -19.71 -5.58 19.81
N ILE A 91 -18.63 -4.83 19.56
CA ILE A 91 -18.40 -4.16 18.28
C ILE A 91 -17.69 -5.11 17.32
N LEU A 92 -18.29 -5.31 16.14
CA LEU A 92 -17.76 -6.06 15.03
C LEU A 92 -17.34 -5.07 13.94
N HIS A 93 -16.16 -5.27 13.35
CA HIS A 93 -15.65 -4.44 12.27
C HIS A 93 -15.07 -5.36 11.19
N GLY A 94 -15.64 -5.29 9.99
CA GLY A 94 -15.20 -6.07 8.83
C GLY A 94 -15.06 -5.17 7.60
N ARG A 95 -14.28 -5.63 6.61
CA ARG A 95 -14.05 -4.87 5.38
C ARG A 95 -13.61 -5.76 4.20
N ASN A 96 -13.84 -5.28 2.98
CA ASN A 96 -13.28 -5.79 1.73
C ASN A 96 -12.43 -4.71 1.06
N LEU A 97 -11.17 -5.04 0.71
CA LEU A 97 -10.23 -4.14 0.00
C LEU A 97 -10.11 -4.54 -1.46
N ASP A 98 -10.59 -3.67 -2.34
CA ASP A 98 -10.56 -3.90 -3.77
C ASP A 98 -9.51 -2.97 -4.39
N PHE A 99 -8.37 -3.55 -4.78
CA PHE A 99 -7.22 -2.79 -5.28
C PHE A 99 -6.70 -3.36 -6.60
N GLY A 100 -6.22 -2.48 -7.48
CA GLY A 100 -5.79 -2.83 -8.83
C GLY A 100 -6.94 -3.06 -9.83
N LEU A 101 -8.15 -2.62 -9.49
CA LEU A 101 -9.31 -2.72 -10.39
C LEU A 101 -9.08 -1.90 -11.66
N PHE A 102 -9.53 -2.44 -12.79
CA PHE A 102 -9.41 -1.80 -14.12
C PHE A 102 -7.98 -1.67 -14.67
N LEU A 103 -6.98 -2.22 -13.97
CA LEU A 103 -5.57 -2.14 -14.36
C LEU A 103 -5.10 -3.47 -14.97
N GLY A 104 -5.29 -3.58 -16.28
CA GLY A 104 -4.96 -4.76 -17.08
C GLY A 104 -6.01 -5.86 -16.96
N TRP A 105 -6.69 -6.20 -18.06
CA TRP A 105 -7.71 -7.25 -18.10
C TRP A 105 -7.15 -8.55 -18.66
N ASN A 106 -7.28 -9.65 -17.91
CA ASN A 106 -7.03 -10.99 -18.42
C ASN A 106 -8.35 -11.63 -18.86
N SER A 107 -8.59 -11.68 -20.17
CA SER A 107 -9.83 -12.20 -20.75
C SER A 107 -10.02 -13.71 -20.57
N THR A 108 -8.94 -14.47 -20.38
CA THR A 108 -9.00 -15.93 -20.18
C THR A 108 -9.31 -16.29 -18.74
N ALA A 109 -8.66 -15.62 -17.78
CA ALA A 109 -8.86 -15.88 -16.36
C ALA A 109 -10.04 -15.09 -15.76
N HIS A 110 -10.57 -14.11 -16.51
CA HIS A 110 -11.61 -13.18 -16.06
C HIS A 110 -11.22 -12.40 -14.79
N THR A 111 -9.96 -11.95 -14.73
CA THR A 111 -9.38 -11.24 -13.59
C THR A 111 -8.64 -9.97 -14.02
N TRP A 112 -8.47 -9.05 -13.07
CA TRP A 112 -7.59 -7.89 -13.23
C TRP A 112 -6.16 -8.29 -12.91
N SER A 113 -5.25 -8.16 -13.88
CA SER A 113 -3.85 -8.59 -13.75
C SER A 113 -3.17 -7.93 -12.56
N MET A 114 -3.39 -6.63 -12.35
CA MET A 114 -2.81 -5.91 -11.22
C MET A 114 -3.32 -6.43 -9.87
N THR A 115 -4.62 -6.73 -9.76
CA THR A 115 -5.21 -7.31 -8.55
C THR A 115 -4.57 -8.66 -8.21
N GLU A 116 -4.31 -9.52 -9.21
CA GLU A 116 -3.66 -10.81 -8.99
C GLU A 116 -2.21 -10.67 -8.51
N VAL A 117 -1.47 -9.70 -9.05
CA VAL A 117 -0.09 -9.44 -8.62
C VAL A 117 -0.06 -8.87 -7.20
N LEU A 118 -0.94 -7.91 -6.88
CA LEU A 118 -1.09 -7.35 -5.54
C LEU A 118 -1.48 -8.40 -4.50
N ARG A 119 -2.30 -9.39 -4.87
CA ARG A 119 -2.71 -10.47 -3.94
C ARG A 119 -1.49 -11.22 -3.39
N LYS A 120 -0.42 -11.37 -4.16
CA LYS A 120 0.83 -12.05 -3.75
C LYS A 120 1.64 -11.26 -2.72
N THR A 121 1.37 -9.97 -2.55
CA THR A 121 2.08 -9.11 -1.59
C THR A 121 1.28 -8.90 -0.31
N VAL A 122 0.06 -9.44 -0.19
CA VAL A 122 -0.76 -9.29 1.01
C VAL A 122 -0.14 -10.03 2.19
N ILE A 123 0.08 -9.31 3.29
CA ILE A 123 0.71 -9.80 4.52
C ILE A 123 -0.06 -9.34 5.75
N GLN A 124 0.10 -10.08 6.84
CA GLN A 124 -0.32 -9.64 8.18
C GLN A 124 0.92 -9.22 8.97
N ILE A 125 0.90 -8.03 9.55
CA ILE A 125 2.00 -7.48 10.33
C ILE A 125 1.57 -7.38 11.79
N GLU A 126 2.39 -7.95 12.66
CA GLU A 126 2.33 -7.70 14.10
C GLU A 126 3.30 -6.59 14.47
N TRP A 127 2.77 -5.44 14.87
CA TRP A 127 3.58 -4.27 15.20
C TRP A 127 4.01 -4.33 16.66
N GLN A 128 5.30 -4.51 16.91
CA GLN A 128 5.83 -4.64 18.27
C GLN A 128 6.63 -3.42 18.73
N ARG A 129 6.59 -3.14 20.04
CA ARG A 129 7.48 -2.21 20.73
C ARG A 129 7.91 -2.83 22.05
N GLY A 130 9.22 -3.04 22.22
CA GLY A 130 9.76 -3.70 23.42
C GLY A 130 9.21 -5.13 23.60
N ASN A 131 9.21 -5.93 22.53
CA ASN A 131 8.69 -7.31 22.47
C ASN A 131 7.21 -7.45 22.89
N LYS A 132 6.43 -6.38 22.80
CA LYS A 132 4.99 -6.38 23.05
C LYS A 132 4.24 -5.88 21.83
N THR A 133 3.19 -6.60 21.45
CA THR A 133 2.29 -6.21 20.37
C THR A 133 1.56 -4.92 20.71
N VAL A 134 1.66 -3.95 19.82
CA VAL A 134 0.97 -2.67 19.89
C VAL A 134 -0.33 -2.73 19.09
N PHE A 135 -0.30 -3.30 17.89
CA PHE A 135 -1.46 -3.53 17.02
C PHE A 135 -1.15 -4.55 15.91
N HIS A 136 -2.18 -5.04 15.23
CA HIS A 136 -2.06 -5.87 14.03
C HIS A 136 -2.59 -5.13 12.81
N SER A 137 -2.04 -5.39 11.63
CA SER A 137 -2.57 -4.86 10.36
C SER A 137 -2.56 -5.90 9.25
N VAL A 138 -3.51 -5.79 8.32
CA VAL A 138 -3.40 -6.39 6.98
C VAL A 138 -2.79 -5.35 6.06
N ASN A 139 -1.74 -5.72 5.34
CA ASN A 139 -0.90 -4.80 4.58
C ASN A 139 -0.41 -5.43 3.28
N PHE A 140 0.31 -4.67 2.47
CA PHE A 140 1.06 -5.15 1.32
C PHE A 140 2.56 -5.03 1.58
N ALA A 141 3.34 -6.02 1.18
CA ALA A 141 4.79 -6.00 1.31
C ALA A 141 5.37 -4.83 0.51
N GLY A 142 6.13 -3.96 1.19
CA GLY A 142 6.68 -2.72 0.61
C GLY A 142 5.80 -1.48 0.78
N TYR A 143 4.60 -1.59 1.36
CA TYR A 143 3.76 -0.45 1.73
C TYR A 143 3.97 -0.06 3.20
N ILE A 144 4.38 1.17 3.46
CA ILE A 144 4.71 1.68 4.81
C ILE A 144 3.50 2.24 5.56
N GLY A 145 2.41 2.53 4.83
CA GLY A 145 1.15 2.96 5.40
C GLY A 145 0.38 1.83 6.07
N VAL A 146 -0.77 2.15 6.66
CA VAL A 146 -1.68 1.18 7.29
C VAL A 146 -3.11 1.53 6.89
N LEU A 147 -3.75 0.66 6.12
CA LEU A 147 -5.14 0.85 5.66
C LEU A 147 -6.16 0.07 6.50
N THR A 148 -5.72 -0.97 7.19
CA THR A 148 -6.60 -1.88 7.94
C THR A 148 -5.85 -2.39 9.15
N ALA A 149 -6.34 -2.08 10.34
CA ALA A 149 -5.68 -2.49 11.58
C ALA A 149 -6.63 -2.62 12.77
N ILE A 150 -6.15 -3.38 13.76
CA ILE A 150 -6.78 -3.54 15.05
C ILE A 150 -5.75 -3.43 16.17
N ARG A 151 -6.05 -2.59 17.16
CA ARG A 151 -5.40 -2.60 18.47
C ARG A 151 -6.31 -3.32 19.45
N PRO A 152 -5.98 -4.56 19.87
CA PRO A 152 -6.84 -5.37 20.73
C PRO A 152 -7.31 -4.62 21.98
N GLY A 153 -8.61 -4.68 22.25
CA GLY A 153 -9.23 -4.04 23.41
C GLY A 153 -9.31 -2.51 23.37
N VAL A 154 -8.85 -1.85 22.30
CA VAL A 154 -8.86 -0.37 22.17
C VAL A 154 -9.69 0.08 20.99
N MET A 155 -9.30 -0.28 19.77
CA MET A 155 -9.99 0.15 18.54
C MET A 155 -9.59 -0.68 17.33
N SER A 156 -10.40 -0.63 16.27
CA SER A 156 -10.04 -1.03 14.91
C SER A 156 -10.31 0.12 13.95
N PHE A 157 -9.58 0.18 12.84
CA PHE A 157 -9.82 1.17 11.80
C PHE A 157 -9.61 0.58 10.41
N THR A 158 -10.34 1.17 9.45
CA THR A 158 -10.25 0.91 8.02
C THR A 158 -10.26 2.26 7.30
N ILE A 159 -9.48 2.39 6.23
CA ILE A 159 -9.41 3.59 5.40
C ILE A 159 -10.08 3.27 4.07
N ASN A 160 -11.02 4.13 3.67
CA ASN A 160 -11.70 4.06 2.37
C ASN A 160 -11.38 5.32 1.58
N GLU A 161 -11.05 5.15 0.30
CA GLU A 161 -10.86 6.25 -0.63
C GLU A 161 -12.11 7.11 -0.78
N ARG A 162 -11.93 8.42 -0.96
CA ARG A 162 -13.02 9.38 -1.12
C ARG A 162 -12.77 10.30 -2.29
N PHE A 163 -13.45 10.01 -3.39
CA PHE A 163 -13.39 10.84 -4.60
C PHE A 163 -13.94 12.25 -4.35
N ASN A 164 -13.13 13.25 -4.70
CA ASN A 164 -13.47 14.67 -4.70
C ASN A 164 -12.74 15.34 -5.87
N VAL A 165 -13.34 16.38 -6.46
CA VAL A 165 -12.73 17.20 -7.51
C VAL A 165 -11.41 17.80 -7.04
N ASN A 166 -11.35 18.28 -5.80
CA ASN A 166 -10.11 18.75 -5.14
C ASN A 166 -9.43 17.61 -4.35
N GLY A 167 -9.37 16.40 -4.92
CA GLY A 167 -8.89 15.17 -4.29
C GLY A 167 -7.48 14.76 -4.72
N GLY A 168 -7.19 13.46 -4.64
CA GLY A 168 -5.83 12.87 -4.70
C GLY A 168 -4.91 13.40 -5.79
N PHE A 169 -5.38 13.53 -7.04
CA PHE A 169 -4.53 14.00 -8.14
C PHE A 169 -4.17 15.48 -8.05
N ILE A 170 -5.09 16.33 -7.55
CA ILE A 170 -4.84 17.77 -7.37
C ILE A 170 -3.98 18.02 -6.13
N GLY A 171 -4.17 17.24 -5.07
CA GLY A 171 -3.43 17.38 -3.81
C GLY A 171 -1.94 17.03 -3.89
N LEU A 172 -1.49 16.34 -4.94
CA LEU A 172 -0.08 15.99 -5.15
C LEU A 172 0.67 16.93 -6.10
N ILE A 173 -0.05 17.82 -6.81
CA ILE A 173 0.52 18.79 -7.76
C ILE A 173 0.45 20.24 -7.25
N GLN A 174 -0.10 20.47 -6.06
CA GLN A 174 -0.07 21.75 -5.34
C GLN A 174 0.95 21.73 -4.21
#